data_AF-A0A7S3BX76-F1
#
_entry.id   AF-A0A7S3BX76-F1
#
_cell.length_a   1.000
_cell.length_b   1.000
_cell.length_c   1.000
_cell.angle_alpha   90.00
_cell.angle_beta   90.00
_cell.angle_gamma   90.00
#
_symmetry.space_group_name_H-M   'P 1'
#
loop_
_entity.id
_entity.type
_entity.pdbx_description
1 polymer ?
#
loop_
_entity_poly.entity_id
_entity_poly.type
_entity_poly.pdbx_seq_one_letter_code
_entity_poly.pdbx_strand_id
1 'polypeptide(L)'
;ATCDQNRERFGRYPCYTSCRLRAGEDSPYACNKRDHCHASTCANDTMYVERLMSTIENHVCLDLRRQYVTGMSVGGMMAYWLAAEFGDRFAAAIPVAGSALLGFWRDPRYPIPLMDIHGTEDDTVPANYSNGFVGNGPDAKPYPMVVPGCPECAFSNDGFYYTPNDNITRGVAGVNGCECARGDKKCHVLSWTTMYDGTKLSREAKWTCFQSFGSGGDYPVVRCTWKGKHFMPLHGPIETATVKEKKQFFPNVAWEFLSRFHIRKGSPKEAALLRRVPLPLLAVGSKVS
;
A
#
# COMPACT_ATOMS: atom_id res chain seq x y z
N ALA A 1 -7.48 -6.66 -8.76
CA ALA A 1 -8.20 -5.42 -8.44
C ALA A 1 -9.56 -5.44 -9.13
N THR A 2 -10.67 -5.16 -8.44
CA THR A 2 -12.01 -5.25 -9.04
C THR A 2 -12.33 -4.00 -9.85
N CYS A 3 -12.84 -4.22 -11.05
CA CYS A 3 -13.14 -3.21 -12.05
C CYS A 3 -14.38 -2.41 -11.62
N ASP A 4 -14.21 -1.20 -11.09
CA ASP A 4 -15.32 -0.26 -10.95
C ASP A 4 -15.62 0.39 -12.32
N GLN A 5 -16.87 0.35 -12.73
CA GLN A 5 -17.35 0.84 -14.02
C GLN A 5 -17.99 2.22 -13.94
N ASN A 6 -18.02 2.88 -12.78
CA ASN A 6 -18.71 4.16 -12.64
C ASN A 6 -17.91 5.34 -13.23
N ARG A 7 -18.38 5.82 -14.38
CA ARG A 7 -17.71 6.74 -15.33
C ARG A 7 -17.97 8.23 -15.09
N GLU A 8 -18.84 8.60 -14.16
CA GLU A 8 -19.31 9.99 -14.05
C GLU A 8 -18.44 10.88 -13.15
N ARG A 9 -17.66 10.30 -12.23
CA ARG A 9 -17.04 11.08 -11.13
C ARG A 9 -15.64 11.63 -11.42
N PHE A 10 -14.84 11.00 -12.28
CA PHE A 10 -13.39 11.26 -12.36
C PHE A 10 -12.86 11.78 -13.71
N GLY A 11 -13.75 12.13 -14.65
CA GLY A 11 -13.31 12.48 -16.00
C GLY A 11 -12.76 11.27 -16.77
N ARG A 12 -12.55 11.46 -18.08
CA ARG A 12 -12.55 10.44 -19.14
C ARG A 12 -11.53 9.29 -19.08
N TYR A 13 -10.72 9.16 -18.03
CA TYR A 13 -9.55 8.28 -18.05
C TYR A 13 -9.51 7.33 -16.84
N PRO A 14 -10.30 6.23 -16.82
CA PRO A 14 -9.99 5.09 -15.96
C PRO A 14 -8.66 4.47 -16.44
N CYS A 15 -7.95 3.74 -15.55
CA CYS A 15 -6.69 3.02 -15.83
C CYS A 15 -6.63 2.23 -17.14
N TYR A 16 -7.79 1.83 -17.66
CA TYR A 16 -7.91 1.24 -18.99
C TYR A 16 -7.42 2.14 -20.11
N THR A 17 -7.41 3.46 -19.96
CA THR A 17 -7.06 4.38 -21.05
C THR A 17 -5.56 4.52 -21.24
N SER A 18 -4.72 4.42 -20.20
CA SER A 18 -3.27 4.31 -20.43
C SER A 18 -2.91 2.98 -21.11
N CYS A 19 -3.54 1.86 -20.72
CA CYS A 19 -3.41 0.58 -21.42
C CYS A 19 -3.92 0.65 -22.87
N ARG A 20 -5.08 1.28 -23.10
CA ARG A 20 -5.73 1.39 -24.41
C ARG A 20 -5.04 2.42 -25.32
N LEU A 21 -4.46 3.48 -24.79
CA LEU A 21 -3.62 4.44 -25.51
C LEU A 21 -2.28 3.80 -25.92
N ARG A 22 -1.71 2.92 -25.08
CA ARG A 22 -0.51 2.13 -25.43
C ARG A 22 -0.80 1.04 -26.47
N ALA A 23 -1.97 0.40 -26.40
CA ALA A 23 -2.34 -0.69 -27.30
C ALA A 23 -2.94 -0.22 -28.63
N GLY A 24 -3.67 0.91 -28.67
CA GLY A 24 -4.56 1.34 -29.75
C GLY A 24 -6.04 0.99 -29.48
N GLU A 25 -6.99 1.86 -29.84
CA GLU A 25 -8.42 1.69 -29.50
C GLU A 25 -9.09 0.45 -30.11
N ASP A 26 -8.59 0.00 -31.27
CA ASP A 26 -9.06 -1.17 -32.05
C ASP A 26 -8.09 -2.35 -31.97
N SER A 27 -7.19 -2.30 -31.00
CA SER A 27 -6.10 -3.24 -30.89
C SER A 27 -6.54 -4.57 -30.26
N PRO A 28 -6.13 -5.72 -30.82
CA PRO A 28 -6.22 -7.01 -30.14
C PRO A 28 -5.23 -7.10 -28.96
N TYR A 29 -4.77 -5.99 -28.40
CA TYR A 29 -3.92 -5.88 -27.21
C TYR A 29 -4.57 -5.01 -26.11
N ALA A 30 -5.82 -4.57 -26.30
CA ALA A 30 -6.66 -4.02 -25.23
C ALA A 30 -7.29 -5.16 -24.42
N CYS A 31 -7.01 -5.23 -23.09
CA CYS A 31 -7.52 -6.21 -22.11
C CYS A 31 -8.23 -7.43 -22.72
N ASN A 32 -7.45 -8.33 -23.32
CA ASN A 32 -7.96 -9.62 -23.76
C ASN A 32 -7.06 -10.74 -23.23
N LYS A 33 -7.48 -11.99 -23.46
CA LYS A 33 -6.78 -13.19 -22.93
C LYS A 33 -5.32 -13.35 -23.39
N ARG A 34 -4.84 -12.54 -24.35
CA ARG A 34 -3.50 -12.65 -24.93
C ARG A 34 -2.55 -11.52 -24.55
N ASP A 35 -3.05 -10.39 -24.04
CA ASP A 35 -2.19 -9.33 -23.51
C ASP A 35 -2.80 -8.70 -22.25
N HIS A 36 -2.14 -8.99 -21.14
CA HIS A 36 -2.51 -8.49 -19.83
C HIS A 36 -1.99 -7.06 -19.71
N CYS A 37 -2.82 -6.09 -19.31
CA CYS A 37 -2.30 -4.91 -18.60
C CYS A 37 -1.42 -5.45 -17.47
N HIS A 38 -0.09 -5.52 -17.63
CA HIS A 38 0.76 -6.47 -16.90
C HIS A 38 0.66 -6.42 -15.36
N ALA A 39 0.14 -5.32 -14.80
CA ALA A 39 -0.11 -5.13 -13.37
C ALA A 39 -1.53 -5.53 -12.89
N SER A 40 -2.45 -5.98 -13.76
CA SER A 40 -3.84 -6.33 -13.41
C SER A 40 -4.42 -7.42 -14.31
N THR A 41 -5.24 -8.31 -13.75
CA THR A 41 -5.98 -9.34 -14.50
C THR A 41 -7.48 -9.04 -14.49
N CYS A 42 -8.25 -9.72 -15.34
CA CYS A 42 -9.72 -9.70 -15.26
C CYS A 42 -10.28 -10.57 -14.11
N ALA A 43 -9.41 -11.19 -13.30
CA ALA A 43 -9.82 -12.03 -12.19
C ALA A 43 -10.13 -11.19 -10.94
N ASN A 44 -11.03 -11.69 -10.11
CA ASN A 44 -11.38 -11.05 -8.85
C ASN A 44 -10.41 -11.48 -7.74
N ASP A 45 -9.22 -10.86 -7.71
CA ASP A 45 -8.19 -11.14 -6.70
C ASP A 45 -8.67 -10.87 -5.27
N THR A 46 -9.60 -9.92 -5.10
CA THR A 46 -10.16 -9.59 -3.79
C THR A 46 -10.99 -10.74 -3.23
N MET A 47 -11.86 -11.32 -4.05
CA MET A 47 -12.62 -12.53 -3.70
C MET A 47 -11.69 -13.72 -3.47
N TYR A 48 -10.65 -13.88 -4.30
CA TYR A 48 -9.67 -14.96 -4.11
C TYR A 48 -8.99 -14.86 -2.74
N VAL A 49 -8.48 -13.67 -2.37
CA VAL A 49 -7.84 -13.47 -1.07
C VAL A 49 -8.81 -13.66 0.08
N GLU A 50 -10.05 -13.15 -0.01
CA GLU A 50 -11.08 -13.38 1.01
C GLU A 50 -11.32 -14.87 1.23
N ARG A 51 -11.52 -15.63 0.14
CA ARG A 51 -11.74 -17.09 0.20
C ARG A 51 -10.53 -17.83 0.73
N LEU A 52 -9.33 -17.44 0.34
CA LEU A 52 -8.09 -18.03 0.84
C LEU A 52 -7.95 -17.80 2.35
N MET A 53 -8.15 -16.56 2.82
CA MET A 53 -8.10 -16.25 4.24
C MET A 53 -9.13 -17.07 5.02
N SER A 54 -10.40 -17.08 4.60
CA SER A 54 -11.44 -17.90 5.25
C SER A 54 -11.14 -19.39 5.21
N THR A 55 -10.53 -19.89 4.14
CA THR A 55 -10.14 -21.29 4.05
C THR A 55 -9.07 -21.60 5.09
N ILE A 56 -8.01 -20.80 5.18
CA ILE A 56 -6.94 -20.98 6.17
C ILE A 56 -7.51 -20.92 7.60
N GLU A 57 -8.32 -19.91 7.91
CA GLU A 57 -8.93 -19.73 9.23
C GLU A 57 -9.78 -20.91 9.69
N ASN A 58 -10.43 -21.60 8.75
CA ASN A 58 -11.25 -22.77 9.04
C ASN A 58 -10.43 -24.07 9.21
N HIS A 59 -9.17 -24.09 8.79
CA HIS A 59 -8.32 -25.29 8.81
C HIS A 59 -7.17 -25.22 9.83
N VAL A 60 -6.82 -24.03 10.31
CA VAL A 60 -5.73 -23.84 11.29
C VAL A 60 -6.14 -22.90 12.42
N CYS A 61 -5.66 -23.19 13.63
CA CYS A 61 -5.86 -22.33 14.78
C CYS A 61 -4.99 -21.07 14.64
N LEU A 62 -5.60 -19.93 14.33
CA LEU A 62 -4.94 -18.63 14.23
C LEU A 62 -5.53 -17.63 15.23
N ASP A 63 -4.69 -16.72 15.73
CA ASP A 63 -5.19 -15.52 16.39
C ASP A 63 -5.72 -14.55 15.35
N LEU A 64 -7.04 -14.55 15.14
CA LEU A 64 -7.71 -13.71 14.14
C LEU A 64 -7.55 -12.22 14.42
N ARG A 65 -7.21 -11.85 15.67
CA ARG A 65 -6.96 -10.45 16.04
C ARG A 65 -5.55 -9.98 15.66
N ARG A 66 -4.70 -10.88 15.13
CA ARG A 66 -3.31 -10.63 14.74
C ARG A 66 -3.05 -11.05 13.29
N GLN A 67 -4.00 -10.73 12.41
CA GLN A 67 -3.82 -10.85 10.97
C GLN A 67 -3.26 -9.55 10.41
N TYR A 68 -2.30 -9.62 9.50
CA TYR A 68 -1.65 -8.46 8.90
C TYR A 68 -1.57 -8.61 7.40
N VAL A 69 -1.41 -7.48 6.70
CA VAL A 69 -1.18 -7.48 5.24
C VAL A 69 0.04 -6.65 4.89
N THR A 70 0.89 -7.20 4.04
CA THR A 70 2.04 -6.50 3.48
C THR A 70 2.37 -7.07 2.11
N GLY A 71 3.06 -6.29 1.30
CA GLY A 71 3.55 -6.70 0.00
C GLY A 71 4.40 -5.60 -0.61
N MET A 72 5.21 -5.97 -1.60
CA MET A 72 6.07 -5.03 -2.33
C MET A 72 5.57 -4.82 -3.76
N SER A 73 5.74 -3.62 -4.32
CA SER A 73 5.39 -3.31 -5.71
C SER A 73 3.89 -3.52 -5.96
N VAL A 74 3.49 -4.30 -6.96
CA VAL A 74 2.11 -4.74 -7.18
C VAL A 74 1.51 -5.39 -5.93
N GLY A 75 2.31 -6.12 -5.14
CA GLY A 75 1.90 -6.64 -3.85
C GLY A 75 1.64 -5.55 -2.81
N GLY A 76 2.35 -4.43 -2.87
CA GLY A 76 2.12 -3.24 -2.06
C GLY A 76 0.83 -2.52 -2.46
N MET A 77 0.56 -2.42 -3.76
CA MET A 77 -0.74 -1.92 -4.26
C MET A 77 -1.90 -2.78 -3.75
N MET A 78 -1.73 -4.10 -3.81
CA MET A 78 -2.71 -5.04 -3.27
C MET A 78 -2.83 -4.93 -1.75
N ALA A 79 -1.73 -4.70 -1.02
CA ALA A 79 -1.78 -4.49 0.43
C ALA A 79 -2.59 -3.24 0.80
N TYR A 80 -2.42 -2.14 0.06
CA TYR A 80 -3.29 -0.95 0.17
C TYR A 80 -4.76 -1.31 -0.06
N TRP A 81 -5.06 -1.99 -1.17
CA TRP A 81 -6.42 -2.38 -1.52
C TRP A 81 -7.07 -3.29 -0.46
N LEU A 82 -6.35 -4.30 0.01
CA LEU A 82 -6.82 -5.24 1.02
C LEU A 82 -7.00 -4.58 2.39
N ALA A 83 -6.13 -3.64 2.77
CA ALA A 83 -6.30 -2.84 3.97
C ALA A 83 -7.57 -1.99 3.91
N ALA A 84 -7.93 -1.47 2.74
CA ALA A 84 -9.14 -0.70 2.56
C ALA A 84 -10.40 -1.59 2.61
N GLU A 85 -10.39 -2.71 1.89
CA GLU A 85 -11.56 -3.59 1.74
C GLU A 85 -11.82 -4.48 2.97
N PHE A 86 -10.75 -4.99 3.59
CA PHE A 86 -10.81 -5.90 4.73
C PHE A 86 -10.20 -5.27 5.99
N GLY A 87 -10.37 -3.95 6.15
CA GLY A 87 -9.85 -3.20 7.28
C GLY A 87 -10.34 -3.69 8.64
N ASP A 88 -11.49 -4.39 8.71
CA ASP A 88 -11.99 -5.08 9.90
C ASP A 88 -11.21 -6.34 10.27
N ARG A 89 -10.55 -6.96 9.30
CA ARG A 89 -9.84 -8.22 9.47
C ARG A 89 -8.38 -8.04 9.84
N PHE A 90 -7.72 -7.05 9.23
CA PHE A 90 -6.31 -6.79 9.49
C PHE A 90 -6.10 -5.90 10.70
N ALA A 91 -5.21 -6.32 11.59
CA ALA A 91 -4.76 -5.55 12.74
C ALA A 91 -3.86 -4.38 12.36
N ALA A 92 -3.07 -4.52 11.28
CA ALA A 92 -2.22 -3.48 10.70
C ALA A 92 -1.81 -3.84 9.26
N ALA A 93 -1.36 -2.84 8.49
CA ALA A 93 -0.95 -2.99 7.10
C ALA A 93 0.37 -2.29 6.78
N ILE A 94 1.18 -2.88 5.88
CA ILE A 94 2.42 -2.27 5.36
C ILE A 94 2.56 -2.47 3.86
N PRO A 95 2.15 -1.49 3.06
CA PRO A 95 2.52 -1.40 1.65
C PRO A 95 3.98 -0.98 1.48
N VAL A 96 4.75 -1.72 0.68
CA VAL A 96 6.14 -1.41 0.35
C VAL A 96 6.27 -1.10 -1.14
N ALA A 97 6.88 0.02 -1.51
CA ALA A 97 7.09 0.42 -2.90
C ALA A 97 5.81 0.29 -3.77
N GLY A 98 4.66 0.57 -3.19
CA GLY A 98 3.35 0.34 -3.80
C GLY A 98 2.50 1.60 -3.75
N SER A 99 1.63 1.78 -4.75
CA SER A 99 0.69 2.90 -4.80
C SER A 99 -0.57 2.50 -5.57
N ALA A 100 -1.72 3.05 -5.19
CA ALA A 100 -2.94 2.80 -5.94
C ALA A 100 -2.88 3.51 -7.28
N LEU A 101 -3.32 2.85 -8.35
CA LEU A 101 -3.51 3.55 -9.61
C LEU A 101 -4.52 4.70 -9.44
N LEU A 102 -4.34 5.77 -10.21
CA LEU A 102 -5.19 6.95 -10.11
C LEU A 102 -6.67 6.60 -10.32
N GLY A 103 -7.53 7.02 -9.38
CA GLY A 103 -8.97 6.74 -9.40
C GLY A 103 -9.38 5.36 -8.87
N PHE A 104 -8.43 4.51 -8.48
CA PHE A 104 -8.68 3.18 -7.92
C PHE A 104 -8.46 3.11 -6.41
N TRP A 105 -8.07 4.20 -5.77
CA TRP A 105 -7.99 4.27 -4.31
C TRP A 105 -9.38 4.47 -3.69
N ARG A 106 -9.61 3.79 -2.56
CA ARG A 106 -10.75 4.00 -1.68
C ARG A 106 -10.27 3.96 -0.24
N ASP A 107 -10.78 4.86 0.58
CA ASP A 107 -10.43 4.90 2.00
C ASP A 107 -10.92 3.65 2.73
N PRO A 108 -10.22 3.19 3.78
CA PRO A 108 -10.62 2.02 4.54
C PRO A 108 -12.00 2.17 5.20
N ARG A 109 -12.75 1.07 5.28
CA ARG A 109 -14.05 1.06 6.00
C ARG A 109 -13.90 1.05 7.52
N TYR A 110 -12.73 0.66 8.01
CA TYR A 110 -12.42 0.56 9.43
C TYR A 110 -11.04 1.17 9.70
N PRO A 111 -10.83 1.79 10.88
CA PRO A 111 -9.51 2.25 11.29
C PRO A 111 -8.47 1.13 11.26
N ILE A 112 -7.28 1.44 10.73
CA ILE A 112 -6.18 0.49 10.60
C ILE A 112 -4.83 1.20 10.77
N PRO A 113 -3.94 0.72 11.66
CA PRO A 113 -2.56 1.19 11.71
C PRO A 113 -1.88 0.86 10.37
N LEU A 114 -1.23 1.85 9.77
CA LEU A 114 -0.63 1.70 8.46
C LEU A 114 0.78 2.30 8.43
N MET A 115 1.73 1.56 7.87
CA MET A 115 3.06 2.07 7.54
C MET A 115 3.29 1.99 6.03
N ASP A 116 3.39 3.15 5.38
CA ASP A 116 3.81 3.29 3.99
C ASP A 116 5.33 3.29 3.93
N ILE A 117 5.94 2.42 3.12
CA ILE A 117 7.39 2.34 2.95
C ILE A 117 7.72 2.58 1.49
N HIS A 118 8.34 3.71 1.13
CA HIS A 118 8.53 4.07 -0.28
C HIS A 118 9.85 4.79 -0.63
N GLY A 119 10.39 4.51 -1.82
CA GLY A 119 11.58 5.16 -2.35
C GLY A 119 11.27 6.53 -2.94
N THR A 120 12.01 7.56 -2.54
CA THR A 120 11.78 8.93 -3.04
C THR A 120 12.14 9.13 -4.52
N GLU A 121 12.88 8.20 -5.11
CA GLU A 121 13.29 8.18 -6.51
C GLU A 121 12.69 6.98 -7.26
N ASP A 122 11.60 6.41 -6.73
CA ASP A 122 10.88 5.32 -7.37
C ASP A 122 10.19 5.81 -8.66
N ASP A 123 10.69 5.32 -9.79
CA ASP A 123 10.23 5.62 -11.13
C ASP A 123 9.40 4.47 -11.74
N THR A 124 9.25 3.36 -11.02
CA THR A 124 8.39 2.21 -11.40
C THR A 124 6.99 2.37 -10.83
N VAL A 125 6.88 2.67 -9.54
CA VAL A 125 5.61 2.96 -8.86
C VAL A 125 5.81 4.22 -8.04
N PRO A 126 5.68 5.42 -8.62
CA PRO A 126 6.01 6.64 -7.91
C PRO A 126 4.99 6.97 -6.82
N ALA A 127 5.46 7.27 -5.60
CA ALA A 127 4.61 7.61 -4.45
C ALA A 127 4.39 9.11 -4.21
N ASN A 128 5.25 9.95 -4.77
CA ASN A 128 5.13 11.40 -4.66
C ASN A 128 4.59 11.95 -5.97
N TYR A 129 4.12 13.21 -5.96
CA TYR A 129 3.91 13.98 -7.19
C TYR A 129 5.25 13.98 -7.96
N SER A 130 5.43 13.05 -8.88
CA SER A 130 6.73 12.80 -9.50
C SER A 130 6.91 13.67 -10.72
N ASN A 131 8.03 14.40 -10.74
CA ASN A 131 8.71 14.83 -11.96
C ASN A 131 9.36 13.60 -12.66
N GLY A 132 8.58 12.54 -12.92
CA GLY A 132 9.08 11.32 -13.56
C GLY A 132 9.61 11.57 -14.97
N PHE A 133 10.71 10.89 -15.34
CA PHE A 133 11.34 11.00 -16.66
C PHE A 133 10.92 9.84 -17.56
N VAL A 134 10.33 10.10 -18.72
CA VAL A 134 10.25 9.09 -19.80
C VAL A 134 11.52 9.17 -20.63
N GLY A 135 12.24 8.06 -20.74
CA GLY A 135 13.38 7.98 -21.66
C GLY A 135 14.18 6.70 -21.57
N ASN A 136 13.76 5.65 -22.31
CA ASN A 136 14.67 4.56 -22.64
C ASN A 136 15.65 5.05 -23.72
N GLY A 137 16.87 5.42 -23.34
CA GLY A 137 17.98 5.60 -24.27
C GLY A 137 18.95 6.73 -23.92
N PRO A 138 20.22 6.65 -24.35
CA PRO A 138 21.26 7.66 -24.09
C PRO A 138 20.96 9.05 -24.68
N ASP A 139 19.96 9.17 -25.56
CA ASP A 139 19.57 10.42 -26.23
C ASP A 139 18.18 10.95 -25.81
N ALA A 140 17.53 10.38 -24.79
CA ALA A 140 16.20 10.81 -24.39
C ALA A 140 16.23 12.18 -23.67
N LYS A 141 15.57 13.19 -24.27
CA LYS A 141 15.49 14.54 -23.69
C LYS A 141 14.63 14.54 -22.42
N PRO A 142 15.09 15.15 -21.31
CA PRO A 142 14.32 15.27 -20.09
C PRO A 142 13.15 16.24 -20.30
N TYR A 143 11.93 15.73 -20.41
CA TYR A 143 10.73 16.58 -20.29
C TYR A 143 10.19 16.48 -18.86
N PRO A 144 10.18 17.59 -18.08
CA PRO A 144 9.41 17.66 -16.86
C PRO A 144 7.92 17.66 -17.22
N MET A 145 7.27 16.52 -17.08
CA MET A 145 5.83 16.41 -17.29
C MET A 145 5.09 16.76 -16.00
N VAL A 146 4.94 18.05 -15.72
CA VAL A 146 3.75 18.50 -14.98
C VAL A 146 2.58 18.16 -15.89
N VAL A 147 1.77 17.15 -15.55
CA VAL A 147 0.56 16.81 -16.31
C VAL A 147 -0.39 18.00 -16.23
N PRO A 148 -0.64 18.75 -17.33
CA PRO A 148 -1.54 19.90 -17.26
C PRO A 148 -2.94 19.43 -16.84
N GLY A 149 -3.43 19.94 -15.71
CA GLY A 149 -4.75 19.59 -15.17
C GLY A 149 -4.79 18.39 -14.20
N CYS A 150 -3.65 17.73 -13.90
CA CYS A 150 -3.59 16.79 -12.77
C CYS A 150 -2.44 17.16 -11.81
N PRO A 151 -2.63 18.22 -10.99
CA PRO A 151 -1.66 18.61 -9.98
C PRO A 151 -1.46 17.52 -8.92
N GLU A 152 -2.38 16.55 -8.85
CA GLU A 152 -2.35 15.47 -7.88
C GLU A 152 -1.91 14.10 -8.43
N CYS A 153 -1.21 14.05 -9.56
CA CYS A 153 -0.80 12.79 -10.20
C CYS A 153 0.67 12.44 -9.95
N ALA A 154 0.95 11.14 -9.85
CA ALA A 154 2.28 10.56 -9.95
C ALA A 154 2.37 9.71 -11.23
N PHE A 155 3.48 9.75 -11.96
CA PHE A 155 3.61 9.05 -13.27
C PHE A 155 4.87 8.19 -13.35
N SER A 156 4.71 6.93 -13.77
CA SER A 156 5.78 5.92 -13.88
C SER A 156 6.40 5.83 -15.27
N ASN A 157 7.62 5.30 -15.34
CA ASN A 157 8.36 5.13 -16.59
C ASN A 157 7.66 4.24 -17.63
N ASP A 158 6.75 3.35 -17.20
CA ASP A 158 5.99 2.44 -18.05
C ASP A 158 4.63 2.99 -18.50
N GLY A 159 4.28 4.23 -18.13
CA GLY A 159 3.13 4.95 -18.66
C GLY A 159 1.89 4.97 -17.76
N PHE A 160 1.98 4.55 -16.50
CA PHE A 160 0.84 4.53 -15.57
C PHE A 160 0.80 5.77 -14.68
N TYR A 161 -0.44 6.09 -14.26
CA TYR A 161 -0.73 7.16 -13.32
C TYR A 161 -1.14 6.56 -11.98
N TYR A 162 -0.57 7.10 -10.91
CA TYR A 162 -0.77 6.67 -9.54
C TYR A 162 -1.32 7.80 -8.68
N THR A 163 -2.10 7.41 -7.67
CA THR A 163 -2.54 8.28 -6.59
C THR A 163 -1.37 8.50 -5.66
N PRO A 164 -0.89 9.73 -5.43
CA PRO A 164 0.20 9.99 -4.51
C PRO A 164 -0.06 9.37 -3.14
N ASN A 165 0.95 8.75 -2.55
CA ASN A 165 0.78 8.06 -1.27
C ASN A 165 0.44 9.04 -0.15
N ASP A 166 0.74 10.34 -0.28
CA ASP A 166 0.23 11.37 0.65
C ASP A 166 -1.30 11.42 0.66
N ASN A 167 -1.95 11.33 -0.50
CA ASN A 167 -3.40 11.35 -0.61
C ASN A 167 -4.01 10.06 -0.03
N ILE A 168 -3.41 8.91 -0.35
CA ILE A 168 -3.81 7.60 0.19
C ILE A 168 -3.71 7.62 1.72
N THR A 169 -2.53 7.94 2.26
CA THR A 169 -2.26 7.93 3.70
C THR A 169 -3.06 8.99 4.45
N ARG A 170 -3.37 10.13 3.83
CA ARG A 170 -4.29 11.14 4.38
C ARG A 170 -5.72 10.62 4.50
N GLY A 171 -6.21 9.89 3.51
CA GLY A 171 -7.52 9.24 3.55
C GLY A 171 -7.61 8.21 4.69
N VAL A 172 -6.61 7.33 4.81
CA VAL A 172 -6.46 6.41 5.95
C VAL A 172 -6.44 7.17 7.28
N ALA A 173 -5.65 8.24 7.38
CA ALA A 173 -5.57 9.06 8.58
C ALA A 173 -6.92 9.70 8.95
N GLY A 174 -7.72 10.10 7.96
CA GLY A 174 -9.07 10.61 8.17
C GLY A 174 -10.02 9.58 8.78
N VAL A 175 -9.94 8.33 8.33
CA VAL A 175 -10.68 7.19 8.90
C VAL A 175 -10.18 6.84 10.30
N ASN A 176 -8.86 6.89 10.52
CA ASN A 176 -8.23 6.65 11.81
C ASN A 176 -8.51 7.74 12.85
N GLY A 177 -9.14 8.85 12.45
CA GLY A 177 -9.45 9.96 13.35
C GLY A 177 -8.23 10.83 13.67
N CYS A 178 -7.19 10.83 12.82
CA CYS A 178 -6.03 11.69 13.00
C CYS A 178 -6.42 13.17 12.87
N GLU A 179 -5.99 13.98 13.84
CA GLU A 179 -6.41 15.37 14.03
C GLU A 179 -6.23 16.29 12.81
N CYS A 180 -5.25 16.00 11.95
CA CYS A 180 -4.85 16.91 10.87
C CYS A 180 -5.21 16.40 9.46
N ALA A 181 -5.87 15.24 9.35
CA ALA A 181 -6.23 14.66 8.06
C ALA A 181 -7.29 15.49 7.30
N ARG A 182 -8.05 16.34 8.00
CA ARG A 182 -9.20 17.11 7.46
C ARG A 182 -8.90 18.55 7.01
N GLY A 183 -7.62 18.94 6.88
CA GLY A 183 -7.22 20.14 6.12
C GLY A 183 -6.99 21.43 6.91
N ASP A 184 -7.44 21.54 8.16
CA ASP A 184 -7.49 22.85 8.84
C ASP A 184 -6.38 23.13 9.87
N LYS A 185 -5.37 22.26 10.00
CA LYS A 185 -4.28 22.39 11.00
C LYS A 185 -2.92 22.02 10.43
N LYS A 186 -1.85 22.71 10.87
CA LYS A 186 -0.46 22.28 10.64
C LYS A 186 -0.31 20.85 11.18
N CYS A 187 -0.06 19.89 10.30
CA CYS A 187 0.11 18.50 10.70
C CYS A 187 1.32 18.37 11.62
N HIS A 188 1.11 17.87 12.84
CA HIS A 188 2.23 17.44 13.67
C HIS A 188 2.89 16.23 13.02
N VAL A 189 4.15 16.39 12.61
CA VAL A 189 5.01 15.31 12.12
C VAL A 189 5.90 14.90 13.28
N LEU A 190 5.74 13.67 13.75
CA LEU A 190 6.56 13.11 14.83
C LEU A 190 7.52 12.10 14.22
N SER A 191 8.79 12.10 14.63
CA SER A 191 9.72 11.05 14.22
C SER A 191 9.21 9.69 14.71
N TRP A 192 9.27 8.69 13.84
CA TRP A 192 8.94 7.31 14.21
C TRP A 192 10.22 6.50 14.24
N THR A 193 10.65 6.08 15.42
CA THR A 193 11.91 5.34 15.56
C THR A 193 11.76 3.90 15.06
N THR A 194 12.75 3.45 14.29
CA THR A 194 12.86 2.06 13.82
C THR A 194 14.17 1.42 14.26
N MET A 195 14.24 0.09 14.21
CA MET A 195 15.46 -0.66 14.52
C MET A 195 16.65 -0.37 13.58
N TYR A 196 16.42 0.33 12.47
CA TYR A 196 17.46 0.73 11.53
C TYR A 196 18.01 2.13 11.76
N ASP A 197 17.39 2.93 12.62
CA ASP A 197 17.85 4.30 12.85
C ASP A 197 19.27 4.32 13.43
N GLY A 198 20.14 5.14 12.85
CA GLY A 198 21.55 5.21 13.26
C GLY A 198 22.42 4.05 12.77
N THR A 199 21.89 3.11 11.99
CA THR A 199 22.72 2.09 11.29
C THR A 199 23.43 2.69 10.08
N LYS A 200 24.49 2.02 9.58
CA LYS A 200 25.17 2.43 8.33
C LYS A 200 24.20 2.38 7.14
N LEU A 201 23.42 1.30 7.04
CA LEU A 201 22.41 1.10 6.00
C LEU A 201 21.37 2.23 5.99
N SER A 202 20.84 2.62 7.17
CA SER A 202 19.92 3.76 7.28
C SER A 202 20.56 5.08 6.82
N ARG A 203 21.81 5.35 7.20
CA ARG A 203 22.52 6.57 6.78
C ARG A 203 22.72 6.64 5.26
N GLU A 204 23.17 5.55 4.65
CA GLU A 204 23.41 5.49 3.19
C GLU A 204 22.12 5.54 2.39
N ALA A 205 21.10 4.81 2.84
CA ALA A 205 19.77 4.85 2.23
C ALA A 205 19.00 6.14 2.53
N LYS A 206 19.52 7.03 3.40
CA LYS A 206 18.79 8.19 3.95
C LYS A 206 17.40 7.79 4.47
N TRP A 207 17.35 6.67 5.18
CA TRP A 207 16.13 6.12 5.75
C TRP A 207 15.56 7.06 6.81
N THR A 208 14.29 7.42 6.66
CA THR A 208 13.57 8.27 7.61
C THR A 208 12.14 7.79 7.76
N CYS A 209 11.64 7.73 8.98
CA CYS A 209 10.26 7.38 9.29
C CYS A 209 9.62 8.45 10.16
N PHE A 210 8.36 8.76 9.87
CA PHE A 210 7.60 9.74 10.64
C PHE A 210 6.11 9.37 10.69
N GLN A 211 5.51 9.62 11.84
CA GLN A 211 4.06 9.60 11.98
C GLN A 211 3.49 10.83 11.28
N SER A 212 2.65 10.56 10.29
CA SER A 212 1.98 11.57 9.47
C SER A 212 0.63 11.95 10.10
N PHE A 213 0.23 13.21 9.91
CA PHE A 213 -1.12 13.73 10.23
C PHE A 213 -1.53 13.77 11.72
N GLY A 214 -0.59 13.62 12.66
CA GLY A 214 -0.86 13.63 14.10
C GLY A 214 -1.25 12.27 14.67
N SER A 215 -1.86 12.25 15.87
CA SER A 215 -2.28 11.01 16.55
C SER A 215 -3.70 10.62 16.16
N GLY A 216 -3.89 9.40 15.65
CA GLY A 216 -5.19 8.74 15.51
C GLY A 216 -5.49 7.81 16.69
N GLY A 217 -4.92 8.10 17.86
CA GLY A 217 -4.92 7.18 18.99
C GLY A 217 -4.15 5.90 18.66
N ASP A 218 -4.85 4.76 18.64
CA ASP A 218 -4.26 3.44 18.44
C ASP A 218 -3.95 3.08 16.98
N TYR A 219 -4.28 3.98 16.05
CA TYR A 219 -4.21 3.74 14.61
C TYR A 219 -3.24 4.73 13.94
N PRO A 220 -1.93 4.67 14.24
CA PRO A 220 -0.95 5.56 13.63
C PRO A 220 -0.86 5.34 12.12
N VAL A 221 -0.61 6.43 11.41
CA VAL A 221 -0.22 6.41 9.99
C VAL A 221 1.23 6.84 9.91
N VAL A 222 2.11 5.91 9.57
CA VAL A 222 3.56 6.12 9.49
C VAL A 222 3.96 6.14 8.03
N ARG A 223 4.83 7.07 7.66
CA ARG A 223 5.49 7.09 6.35
C ARG A 223 6.98 6.96 6.56
N CYS A 224 7.55 5.97 5.89
CA CYS A 224 8.96 5.67 5.87
C CYS A 224 9.49 5.83 4.46
N THR A 225 10.59 6.54 4.30
CA THR A 225 11.18 6.82 3.00
C THR A 225 12.68 6.53 2.99
N TRP A 226 13.19 6.20 1.81
CA TRP A 226 14.62 6.17 1.52
C TRP A 226 14.93 6.98 0.26
N LYS A 227 16.19 7.40 0.13
CA LYS A 227 16.73 7.89 -1.14
C LYS A 227 17.08 6.69 -2.01
N GLY A 228 16.27 6.42 -3.02
CA GLY A 228 16.54 5.37 -3.99
C GLY A 228 15.31 4.94 -4.78
N LYS A 229 15.56 4.06 -5.75
CA LYS A 229 14.55 3.53 -6.68
C LYS A 229 13.70 2.41 -6.05
N HIS A 230 12.74 1.93 -6.83
CA HIS A 230 11.74 0.92 -6.49
C HIS A 230 12.25 -0.27 -5.65
N PHE A 231 13.42 -0.80 -5.99
CA PHE A 231 13.95 -2.02 -5.39
C PHE A 231 15.04 -1.78 -4.35
N MET A 232 15.43 -0.54 -4.06
CA MET A 232 16.39 -0.28 -2.99
C MET A 232 15.73 -0.43 -1.61
N PRO A 233 16.45 -0.89 -0.56
CA PRO A 233 17.83 -1.35 -0.55
C PRO A 233 18.01 -2.82 -0.99
N LEU A 234 16.94 -3.56 -1.31
CA LEU A 234 17.03 -4.99 -1.70
C LEU A 234 17.97 -5.22 -2.88
N HIS A 235 17.90 -4.33 -3.87
CA HIS A 235 18.73 -4.30 -5.06
C HIS A 235 19.33 -2.90 -5.22
N GLY A 236 20.65 -2.81 -5.45
CA GLY A 236 21.34 -1.54 -5.67
C GLY A 236 22.66 -1.38 -4.90
N PRO A 237 23.40 -0.29 -5.17
CA PRO A 237 24.78 -0.09 -4.75
C PRO A 237 24.88 0.48 -3.32
N ILE A 238 24.27 -0.18 -2.35
CA ILE A 238 24.60 0.09 -0.93
C ILE A 238 25.79 -0.80 -0.58
N GLU A 239 27.00 -0.28 -0.74
CA GLU A 239 28.23 -1.06 -0.66
C GLU A 239 28.53 -1.55 0.76
N THR A 240 28.08 -0.83 1.79
CA THR A 240 28.42 -1.17 3.18
C THR A 240 27.49 -2.19 3.83
N ALA A 241 26.41 -2.57 3.16
CA ALA A 241 25.45 -3.56 3.65
C ALA A 241 25.65 -4.91 2.95
N THR A 242 25.69 -5.98 3.73
CA THR A 242 25.67 -7.34 3.23
C THR A 242 24.36 -7.64 2.48
N VAL A 243 24.39 -8.65 1.60
CA VAL A 243 23.18 -9.14 0.91
C VAL A 243 22.10 -9.54 1.91
N LYS A 244 22.49 -10.13 3.05
CA LYS A 244 21.57 -10.52 4.11
C LYS A 244 20.89 -9.31 4.75
N GLU A 245 21.65 -8.28 5.12
CA GLU A 245 21.10 -7.05 5.72
C GLU A 245 20.13 -6.35 4.77
N LYS A 246 20.47 -6.28 3.47
CA LYS A 246 19.57 -5.73 2.45
C LYS A 246 18.26 -6.51 2.39
N LYS A 247 18.32 -7.84 2.25
CA LYS A 247 17.14 -8.71 2.14
C LYS A 247 16.26 -8.72 3.40
N GLN A 248 16.85 -8.56 4.57
CA GLN A 248 16.13 -8.56 5.85
C GLN A 248 15.55 -7.19 6.21
N PHE A 249 15.94 -6.12 5.50
CA PHE A 249 15.53 -4.75 5.81
C PHE A 249 14.01 -4.59 5.94
N PHE A 250 13.25 -4.82 4.87
CA PHE A 250 11.80 -4.65 4.91
C PHE A 250 11.08 -5.69 5.79
N PRO A 251 11.42 -6.99 5.78
CA PRO A 251 10.81 -7.96 6.70
C PRO A 251 10.97 -7.58 8.18
N ASN A 252 12.14 -7.07 8.57
CA ASN A 252 12.40 -6.67 9.95
C ASN A 252 11.62 -5.43 10.35
N VAL A 253 11.62 -4.37 9.52
CA VAL A 253 10.78 -3.18 9.74
C VAL A 253 9.30 -3.58 9.80
N ALA A 254 8.89 -4.47 8.90
CA ALA A 254 7.51 -4.91 8.83
C ALA A 254 7.08 -5.64 10.10
N TRP A 255 7.89 -6.58 10.58
CA TRP A 255 7.61 -7.28 11.83
C TRP A 255 7.62 -6.34 13.04
N GLU A 256 8.58 -5.41 13.10
CA GLU A 256 8.70 -4.41 14.18
C GLU A 256 7.43 -3.55 14.31
N PHE A 257 6.83 -3.14 13.19
CA PHE A 257 5.59 -2.37 13.20
C PHE A 257 4.36 -3.24 13.43
N LEU A 258 4.16 -4.29 12.62
CA LEU A 258 2.94 -5.11 12.65
C LEU A 258 2.71 -5.75 14.02
N SER A 259 3.76 -6.29 14.64
CA SER A 259 3.66 -7.01 15.92
C SER A 259 3.17 -6.15 17.10
N ARG A 260 3.23 -4.82 16.98
CA ARG A 260 2.72 -3.87 17.99
C ARG A 260 1.20 -3.83 18.05
N PHE A 261 0.53 -4.27 16.98
CA PHE A 261 -0.91 -4.10 16.83
C PHE A 261 -1.68 -5.40 16.93
N HIS A 262 -2.89 -5.30 17.47
CA HIS A 262 -3.87 -6.36 17.47
C HIS A 262 -5.27 -5.72 17.57
N ILE A 263 -6.29 -6.40 17.05
CA ILE A 263 -7.68 -5.95 17.19
C ILE A 263 -8.09 -6.10 18.66
N ARG A 264 -8.51 -5.01 19.31
CA ARG A 264 -8.84 -5.00 20.76
C ARG A 264 -10.12 -5.77 21.08
N LYS A 265 -10.15 -6.38 22.28
CA LYS A 265 -11.32 -7.15 22.74
C LYS A 265 -12.47 -6.22 23.06
N GLY A 266 -13.67 -6.56 22.63
CA GLY A 266 -14.88 -5.73 22.76
C GLY A 266 -14.91 -4.52 21.83
N SER A 267 -13.94 -4.36 20.92
CA SER A 267 -13.97 -3.24 19.97
C SER A 267 -15.02 -3.45 18.87
N PRO A 268 -15.57 -2.38 18.27
CA PRO A 268 -16.43 -2.50 17.09
C PRO A 268 -15.78 -3.30 15.95
N LYS A 269 -14.45 -3.18 15.84
CA LYS A 269 -13.64 -3.92 14.87
C LYS A 269 -13.61 -5.42 15.16
N GLU A 270 -13.51 -5.84 16.41
CA GLU A 270 -13.64 -7.27 16.78
C GLU A 270 -15.04 -7.80 16.48
N ALA A 271 -16.08 -7.02 16.78
CA ALA A 271 -17.45 -7.42 16.46
C ALA A 271 -17.66 -7.60 14.94
N ALA A 272 -17.05 -6.75 14.11
CA ALA A 272 -17.07 -6.89 12.65
C ALA A 272 -16.30 -8.13 12.18
N LEU A 273 -15.09 -8.35 12.71
CA LEU A 273 -14.29 -9.55 12.43
C LEU A 273 -15.08 -10.83 12.72
N LEU A 274 -15.68 -10.94 13.91
CA LEU A 274 -16.40 -12.15 14.34
C LEU A 274 -17.68 -12.42 13.54
N ARG A 275 -18.29 -11.42 12.90
CA ARG A 275 -19.45 -11.63 11.99
C ARG A 275 -19.07 -12.30 10.68
N ARG A 276 -17.80 -12.22 10.25
CA ARG A 276 -17.31 -12.83 9.01
C ARG A 276 -16.84 -14.27 9.18
N VAL A 277 -16.48 -14.66 10.40
CA VAL A 277 -16.05 -16.01 10.70
C VAL A 277 -17.29 -16.91 10.75
N PRO A 278 -17.39 -17.97 9.92
CA PRO A 278 -18.46 -18.94 10.06
C PRO A 278 -18.40 -19.56 11.47
N LEU A 279 -19.49 -19.52 12.23
CA LEU A 279 -19.60 -20.29 13.47
C LEU A 279 -19.63 -21.80 13.12
N PRO A 280 -18.93 -22.72 13.83
CA PRO A 280 -18.21 -22.54 15.10
C PRO A 280 -16.76 -23.09 15.15
N LEU A 281 -15.80 -22.26 15.58
CA LEU A 281 -14.56 -22.68 16.28
C LEU A 281 -14.52 -22.20 17.74
N LEU A 282 -15.54 -21.46 18.19
CA LEU A 282 -15.66 -20.94 19.56
C LEU A 282 -16.19 -21.96 20.58
N ALA A 283 -16.33 -23.25 20.21
CA ALA A 283 -16.85 -24.32 21.07
C ALA A 283 -15.77 -25.26 21.63
N VAL A 284 -14.51 -24.84 21.74
CA VAL A 284 -13.49 -25.57 22.53
C VAL A 284 -13.21 -24.77 23.81
N GLY A 285 -14.27 -24.58 24.59
CA GLY A 285 -14.21 -24.05 25.95
C GLY A 285 -14.72 -25.11 26.92
N SER A 286 -13.80 -25.61 27.75
CA SER A 286 -14.05 -26.19 29.08
C SER A 286 -15.12 -27.29 29.22
N LYS A 287 -14.73 -28.54 28.98
CA LYS A 287 -15.13 -29.68 29.83
C LYS A 287 -13.98 -30.67 29.92
N VAL A 288 -13.16 -30.52 30.95
CA VAL A 288 -12.47 -31.64 31.59
C VAL A 288 -12.97 -31.61 33.02
N SER A 289 -13.90 -32.51 33.31
CA SER A 289 -14.31 -32.93 34.65
C SER A 289 -13.25 -33.86 35.24
#